data_AF-A0A9X1D2K3-F1
#
_entry.id   AF-A0A9X1D2K3-F1
#
_cell.length_a   1.000
_cell.length_b   1.000
_cell.length_c   1.000
_cell.angle_alpha   90.00
_cell.angle_beta   90.00
_cell.angle_gamma   90.00
#
_symmetry.space_group_name_H-M   'P 1'
#
loop_
_entity.id
_entity.type
_entity.pdbx_description
1 polymer ?
#
loop_
_entity_poly.entity_id
_entity_poly.type
_entity_poly.pdbx_seq_one_letter_code
_entity_poly.pdbx_strand_id
1 'polypeptide(L)'
;MDIVIDEIAADTFRISSYSPEAGFTFNQFVVRDQQPLLYHTGFQRAFSSTRDAVATLLDPATLRWIGFSHFEPDECGALNKWLAIAPSATAITSSVGASVMLDDFADRPARALMDGERLNTGAHTFEFLSTPHLPHGWDGSLLFDETERTLFASDLFLHQGEGPAVVETDIVGPAREMIASTFSSPFAHSIPWTSRTDAMFKRLMLLQPNTLAVMHGSAFRGDGAGALSDLCGALCAASAS
;
A
#
# COMPACT_ATOMS: atom_id res chain seq x y z
N MET A 1 -19.07 6.41 7.93
CA MET A 1 -18.32 5.73 6.87
C MET A 1 -18.19 4.32 7.37
N ASP A 2 -18.88 3.38 6.72
CA ASP A 2 -18.87 2.00 7.17
C ASP A 2 -17.48 1.44 6.89
N ILE A 3 -16.90 0.82 7.92
CA ILE A 3 -15.61 0.14 7.79
C ILE A 3 -15.89 -1.35 7.70
N VAL A 4 -15.30 -1.98 6.69
CA VAL A 4 -15.33 -3.43 6.51
C VAL A 4 -13.93 -3.97 6.77
N ILE A 5 -13.86 -5.11 7.46
CA ILE A 5 -12.61 -5.79 7.78
C ILE A 5 -12.66 -7.18 7.18
N ASP A 6 -11.71 -7.49 6.32
CA ASP A 6 -11.61 -8.78 5.63
C ASP A 6 -10.20 -9.32 5.73
N GLU A 7 -10.07 -10.62 5.98
CA GLU A 7 -8.78 -11.32 5.91
C GLU A 7 -8.48 -11.68 4.44
N ILE A 8 -7.41 -11.12 3.88
CA ILE A 8 -7.07 -11.27 2.45
C ILE A 8 -5.95 -12.30 2.21
N ALA A 9 -5.12 -12.54 3.22
CA ALA A 9 -4.14 -13.62 3.32
C ALA A 9 -3.99 -13.98 4.81
N ALA A 10 -3.30 -15.07 5.16
CA ALA A 10 -3.23 -15.52 6.56
C ALA A 10 -2.70 -14.40 7.46
N ASP A 11 -3.46 -14.09 8.51
CA ASP A 11 -3.18 -13.02 9.49
C ASP A 11 -2.96 -11.62 8.88
N THR A 12 -3.34 -11.42 7.61
CA THR A 12 -3.29 -10.14 6.89
C THR A 12 -4.70 -9.63 6.62
N PHE A 13 -5.06 -8.56 7.31
CA PHE A 13 -6.41 -7.98 7.32
C PHE A 13 -6.44 -6.66 6.55
N ARG A 14 -7.35 -6.55 5.59
CA ARG A 14 -7.73 -5.31 4.92
C ARG A 14 -8.83 -4.62 5.74
N ILE A 15 -8.57 -3.38 6.14
CA ILE A 15 -9.54 -2.45 6.74
C ILE A 15 -9.92 -1.46 5.65
N SER A 16 -11.16 -1.52 5.17
CA SER A 16 -11.62 -0.76 4.02
C SER A 16 -12.69 0.25 4.38
N SER A 17 -12.60 1.44 3.77
CA SER A 17 -13.62 2.47 3.88
C SER A 17 -13.94 3.05 2.51
N TYR A 18 -15.21 3.06 2.12
CA TYR A 18 -15.64 3.66 0.85
C TYR A 18 -15.85 5.16 0.99
N SER A 19 -15.30 5.94 0.05
CA SER A 19 -15.53 7.37 -0.06
C SER A 19 -16.48 7.67 -1.22
N PRO A 20 -17.73 8.10 -0.96
CA PRO A 20 -18.64 8.53 -2.02
C PRO A 20 -18.13 9.74 -2.81
N GLU A 21 -17.29 10.59 -2.20
CA GLU A 21 -16.70 11.76 -2.85
C GLU A 21 -15.60 11.36 -3.84
N ALA A 22 -14.74 10.41 -3.45
CA ALA A 22 -13.66 9.93 -4.31
C ALA A 22 -14.16 8.89 -5.33
N GLY A 23 -15.21 8.15 -5.00
CA GLY A 23 -15.78 7.09 -5.82
C GLY A 23 -15.06 5.75 -5.70
N PHE A 24 -14.15 5.58 -4.74
CA PHE A 24 -13.40 4.35 -4.47
C PHE A 24 -13.09 4.18 -2.98
N THR A 25 -12.50 3.05 -2.61
CA THR A 25 -12.15 2.73 -1.22
C THR A 25 -10.76 3.23 -0.83
N PHE A 26 -10.53 3.40 0.47
CA PHE A 26 -9.22 3.58 1.08
C PHE A 26 -8.97 2.40 2.01
N ASN A 27 -7.85 1.69 1.79
CA ASN A 27 -7.53 0.46 2.48
C ASN A 27 -6.31 0.64 3.39
N GLN A 28 -6.42 0.18 4.63
CA GLN A 28 -5.27 0.01 5.53
C GLN A 28 -5.10 -1.47 5.81
N PHE A 29 -3.89 -1.91 6.10
CA PHE A 29 -3.60 -3.31 6.31
C PHE A 29 -2.98 -3.56 7.68
N VAL A 30 -3.49 -4.54 8.39
CA VAL A 30 -2.89 -5.04 9.63
C VAL A 30 -2.36 -6.43 9.38
N VAL A 31 -1.08 -6.66 9.67
CA VAL A 31 -0.52 -8.01 9.76
C VAL A 31 -0.32 -8.36 11.22
N ARG A 32 -1.02 -9.40 11.68
CA ARG A 32 -0.88 -9.93 13.02
C ARG A 32 0.33 -10.85 13.06
N ASP A 33 1.30 -10.49 13.89
CA ASP A 33 2.50 -11.31 14.09
C ASP A 33 3.06 -11.07 15.51
N GLN A 34 4.21 -11.65 15.84
CA GLN A 34 4.92 -11.32 17.08
C GLN A 34 5.33 -9.85 17.16
N GLN A 35 5.57 -9.22 16.01
CA GLN A 35 5.79 -7.79 15.86
C GLN A 35 4.75 -7.22 14.88
N PRO A 36 3.55 -6.82 15.35
CA PRO A 36 2.46 -6.41 14.47
C PRO A 36 2.81 -5.21 13.59
N LEU A 37 2.36 -5.28 12.34
CA LEU A 37 2.57 -4.26 11.31
C LEU A 37 1.22 -3.61 10.96
N LEU A 38 1.19 -2.28 10.92
CA LEU A 38 0.18 -1.50 10.21
C LEU A 38 0.80 -0.97 8.91
N TYR A 39 0.19 -1.21 7.76
CA TYR A 39 0.60 -0.69 6.47
C TYR A 39 -0.49 0.24 5.90
N HIS A 40 -0.10 1.48 5.62
CA HIS A 40 -0.95 2.67 5.47
C HIS A 40 -1.71 3.04 6.75
N THR A 41 -1.60 4.30 7.14
CA THR A 41 -2.14 4.87 8.38
C THR A 41 -3.54 5.47 8.20
N GLY A 42 -3.93 5.80 6.96
CA GLY A 42 -5.14 6.55 6.66
C GLY A 42 -4.95 8.07 6.82
N PHE A 43 -5.94 8.83 6.35
CA PHE A 43 -6.02 10.26 6.65
C PHE A 43 -6.07 10.53 8.16
N GLN A 44 -5.52 11.67 8.60
CA GLN A 44 -5.62 12.13 9.98
C GLN A 44 -7.08 12.22 10.49
N ARG A 45 -8.03 12.57 9.60
CA ARG A 45 -9.48 12.62 9.88
C ARG A 45 -10.12 11.24 10.03
N ALA A 46 -9.56 10.21 9.40
CA ALA A 46 -10.02 8.83 9.46
C ALA A 46 -9.44 8.06 10.67
N PHE A 47 -8.45 8.62 11.36
CA PHE A 47 -7.74 7.95 12.46
C PHE A 47 -8.64 7.25 13.47
N SER A 48 -9.69 7.91 13.98
CA SER A 48 -10.54 7.32 15.02
C SER A 48 -11.24 6.05 14.51
N SER A 49 -11.79 6.10 13.30
CA SER A 49 -12.50 4.96 12.73
C SER A 49 -11.53 3.83 12.35
N THR A 50 -10.38 4.14 11.75
CA THR A 50 -9.35 3.13 11.45
C THR A 50 -8.79 2.51 12.73
N ARG A 51 -8.52 3.31 13.77
CA ARG A 51 -8.08 2.83 15.09
C ARG A 51 -9.09 1.86 15.70
N ASP A 52 -10.37 2.21 15.68
CA ASP A 52 -11.41 1.36 16.26
C ASP A 52 -11.52 0.02 15.53
N ALA A 53 -11.31 0.01 14.21
CA ALA A 53 -11.23 -1.22 13.42
C ALA A 53 -9.98 -2.05 13.75
N VAL A 54 -8.80 -1.44 13.83
CA VAL A 54 -7.55 -2.12 14.29
C VAL A 54 -7.74 -2.72 15.67
N ALA A 55 -8.43 -2.02 16.58
CA ALA A 55 -8.70 -2.49 17.94
C ALA A 55 -9.56 -3.76 18.02
N THR A 56 -10.29 -4.10 16.96
CA THR A 56 -10.99 -5.40 16.88
C THR A 56 -10.08 -6.57 16.49
N LEU A 57 -8.90 -6.28 15.93
CA LEU A 57 -7.94 -7.28 15.44
C LEU A 57 -6.79 -7.54 16.42
N LEU A 58 -6.32 -6.49 17.10
CA LEU A 58 -5.26 -6.50 18.12
C LEU A 58 -5.32 -5.23 18.98
N ASP A 59 -4.59 -5.19 20.10
CA ASP A 59 -4.44 -3.96 20.88
C ASP A 59 -3.57 -2.94 20.10
N PRO A 60 -4.10 -1.78 19.67
CA PRO A 60 -3.35 -0.79 18.90
C PRO A 60 -2.04 -0.34 19.56
N ALA A 61 -1.96 -0.37 20.89
CA ALA A 61 -0.74 0.01 21.61
C ALA A 61 0.43 -0.97 21.37
N THR A 62 0.14 -2.19 20.89
CA THR A 62 1.11 -3.25 20.63
C THR A 62 1.71 -3.21 19.22
N LEU A 63 1.25 -2.31 18.34
CA LEU A 63 1.85 -2.10 17.03
C LEU A 63 3.36 -1.89 17.16
N ARG A 64 4.14 -2.67 16.42
CA ARG A 64 5.59 -2.61 16.42
C ARG A 64 6.13 -1.86 15.21
N TRP A 65 5.48 -2.03 14.05
CA TRP A 65 5.86 -1.42 12.79
C TRP A 65 4.70 -0.65 12.18
N ILE A 66 4.99 0.52 11.63
CA ILE A 66 4.03 1.32 10.85
C ILE A 66 4.71 1.67 9.53
N GLY A 67 4.23 1.09 8.43
CA GLY A 67 4.74 1.34 7.09
C GLY A 67 3.71 2.04 6.21
N PHE A 68 4.19 2.59 5.11
CA PHE A 68 3.41 3.16 4.02
C PHE A 68 4.30 3.26 2.78
N SER A 69 3.70 3.43 1.61
CA SER A 69 4.41 3.36 0.34
C SER A 69 5.05 4.68 -0.04
N HIS A 70 4.32 5.78 0.10
CA HIS A 70 4.80 7.14 -0.19
C HIS A 70 4.14 8.17 0.71
N PHE A 71 4.72 9.36 0.76
CA PHE A 71 4.26 10.46 1.59
C PHE A 71 3.04 11.15 0.97
N GLU A 72 1.86 10.58 1.23
CA GLU A 72 0.57 11.15 0.87
C GLU A 72 -0.39 11.12 2.07
N PRO A 73 -1.24 12.15 2.29
CA PRO A 73 -2.05 12.23 3.49
C PRO A 73 -2.98 11.04 3.76
N ASP A 74 -3.43 10.30 2.76
CA ASP A 74 -4.26 9.11 2.93
C ASP A 74 -3.44 7.86 3.27
N GLU A 75 -2.17 7.82 2.87
CA GLU A 75 -1.23 6.77 3.22
C GLU A 75 -0.58 6.99 4.59
N CYS A 76 -0.09 8.20 4.89
CA CYS A 76 0.73 8.47 6.09
C CYS A 76 0.17 9.58 6.99
N GLY A 77 -0.99 10.16 6.69
CA GLY A 77 -1.49 11.36 7.37
C GLY A 77 -1.85 11.16 8.84
N ALA A 78 -2.14 9.94 9.28
CA ALA A 78 -2.41 9.64 10.68
C ALA A 78 -1.17 9.17 11.46
N LEU A 79 0.02 9.15 10.86
CA LEU A 79 1.25 8.60 11.45
C LEU A 79 1.49 9.05 12.90
N ASN A 80 1.52 10.35 13.17
CA ASN A 80 1.82 10.87 14.51
C ASN A 80 0.74 10.47 15.54
N LYS A 81 -0.53 10.35 15.14
CA LYS A 81 -1.59 9.85 16.03
C LYS A 81 -1.38 8.38 16.39
N TRP A 82 -0.91 7.56 15.44
CA TRP A 82 -0.53 6.18 15.71
C TRP A 82 0.69 6.08 16.62
N LEU A 83 1.73 6.89 16.37
CA LEU A 83 2.92 6.94 17.21
C LEU A 83 2.59 7.34 18.67
N ALA A 84 1.60 8.22 18.86
CA ALA A 84 1.16 8.63 20.20
C ALA A 84 0.51 7.50 21.00
N ILE A 85 -0.25 6.60 20.35
CA ILE A 85 -0.95 5.50 21.04
C ILE A 85 -0.15 4.20 21.09
N ALA A 86 0.80 4.01 20.18
CA ALA A 86 1.69 2.86 20.09
C ALA A 86 3.11 3.27 20.50
N PRO A 87 3.43 3.35 21.80
CA PRO A 87 4.70 3.88 22.28
C PRO A 87 5.90 3.02 21.88
N SER A 88 5.70 1.76 21.49
CA SER A 88 6.77 0.91 20.96
C SER A 88 6.87 0.91 19.43
N ALA A 89 5.94 1.52 18.70
CA ALA A 89 5.96 1.50 17.25
C ALA A 89 7.15 2.27 16.67
N THR A 90 7.70 1.76 15.57
CA THR A 90 8.68 2.44 14.72
C THR A 90 8.12 2.58 13.31
N ALA A 91 8.11 3.81 12.78
CA ALA A 91 7.77 4.06 11.39
C ALA A 91 8.85 3.47 10.47
N ILE A 92 8.48 2.80 9.40
CA ILE A 92 9.38 2.28 8.37
C ILE A 92 9.03 2.89 7.02
N THR A 93 10.04 3.33 6.27
CA THR A 93 9.88 3.96 4.96
C THR A 93 11.20 3.90 4.18
N SER A 94 11.22 4.42 2.96
CA SER A 94 12.43 4.55 2.15
C SER A 94 13.43 5.53 2.77
N SER A 95 14.71 5.45 2.38
CA SER A 95 15.71 6.43 2.84
C SER A 95 15.34 7.87 2.47
N VAL A 96 14.69 8.08 1.31
CA VAL A 96 14.19 9.39 0.89
C VAL A 96 13.01 9.82 1.77
N GLY A 97 12.04 8.93 2.01
CA GLY A 97 10.92 9.20 2.91
C GLY A 97 11.37 9.56 4.32
N ALA A 98 12.34 8.84 4.87
CA ALA A 98 12.90 9.13 6.19
C ALA A 98 13.60 10.50 6.21
N SER A 99 14.63 10.68 5.36
CA SER A 99 15.53 11.84 5.43
C SER A 99 14.93 13.15 4.92
N VAL A 100 13.99 13.09 3.97
CA VAL A 100 13.46 14.30 3.31
C VAL A 100 12.07 14.67 3.80
N MET A 101 11.27 13.68 4.26
CA MET A 101 9.91 13.94 4.73
C MET A 101 9.81 13.81 6.25
N LEU A 102 10.21 12.66 6.80
CA LEU A 102 9.87 12.32 8.19
C LEU A 102 10.80 12.92 9.24
N ASP A 103 12.04 13.26 8.91
CA ASP A 103 12.99 13.85 9.86
C ASP A 103 12.46 15.14 10.53
N ASP A 104 11.57 15.90 9.86
CA ASP A 104 10.93 17.10 10.39
C ASP A 104 9.40 16.95 10.61
N PHE A 105 8.77 15.92 10.04
CA PHE A 105 7.32 15.70 10.15
C PHE A 105 6.91 14.73 11.27
N ALA A 106 7.68 13.66 11.48
CA ALA A 106 7.29 12.60 12.40
C ALA A 106 7.65 12.94 13.86
N ASP A 107 6.76 12.62 14.79
CA ASP A 107 7.00 12.84 16.24
C ASP A 107 8.19 12.01 16.77
N ARG A 108 8.58 10.96 16.04
CA ARG A 108 9.70 10.07 16.37
C ARG A 108 10.44 9.65 15.11
N PRO A 109 11.77 9.42 15.19
CA PRO A 109 12.57 9.00 14.04
C PRO A 109 12.00 7.75 13.37
N ALA A 110 11.88 7.80 12.04
CA ALA A 110 11.59 6.63 11.23
C ALA A 110 12.86 5.81 10.98
N ARG A 111 12.69 4.50 10.80
CA ARG A 111 13.73 3.61 10.30
C ARG A 111 13.67 3.62 8.77
N ALA A 112 14.72 4.14 8.15
CA ALA A 112 14.96 3.96 6.72
C ALA A 112 15.28 2.48 6.42
N LEU A 113 14.54 1.88 5.51
CA LEU A 113 14.85 0.55 4.97
C LEU A 113 15.56 0.68 3.63
N MET A 114 16.57 -0.18 3.42
CA MET A 114 17.29 -0.27 2.16
C MET A 114 16.54 -1.16 1.17
N ASP A 115 16.77 -0.94 -0.12
CA ASP A 115 16.20 -1.79 -1.15
C ASP A 115 16.62 -3.27 -0.98
N GLY A 116 15.65 -4.18 -0.96
CA GLY A 116 15.86 -5.61 -0.72
C GLY A 116 16.11 -5.99 0.75
N GLU A 117 16.03 -5.03 1.68
CA GLU A 117 16.15 -5.31 3.11
C GLU A 117 14.97 -6.18 3.59
N ARG A 118 15.28 -7.20 4.41
CA ARG A 118 14.28 -8.08 5.00
C ARG A 118 13.96 -7.69 6.44
N LEU A 119 12.69 -7.48 6.71
CA LEU A 119 12.13 -7.25 8.04
C LEU A 119 11.38 -8.52 8.48
N ASN A 120 11.99 -9.30 9.37
CA ASN A 120 11.30 -10.40 10.03
C ASN A 120 10.52 -9.87 11.24
N THR A 121 9.23 -10.15 11.28
CA THR A 121 8.31 -9.75 12.35
C THR A 121 7.92 -10.92 13.25
N GLY A 122 8.44 -12.11 12.98
CA GLY A 122 7.98 -13.36 13.56
C GLY A 122 7.77 -14.44 12.51
N ALA A 123 6.51 -14.80 12.30
CA ALA A 123 6.10 -15.73 11.25
C ALA A 123 6.23 -15.11 9.84
N HIS A 124 6.05 -13.80 9.72
CA HIS A 124 6.17 -13.07 8.45
C HIS A 124 7.58 -12.52 8.26
N THR A 125 8.04 -12.52 7.01
CA THR A 125 9.26 -11.81 6.60
C THR A 125 8.93 -10.94 5.40
N PHE A 126 9.13 -9.64 5.55
CA PHE A 126 8.84 -8.66 4.51
C PHE A 126 10.12 -8.23 3.80
N GLU A 127 10.13 -8.26 2.46
CA GLU A 127 11.14 -7.58 1.65
C GLU A 127 10.68 -6.16 1.34
N PHE A 128 11.52 -5.17 1.65
CA PHE A 128 11.31 -3.78 1.28
C PHE A 128 11.74 -3.52 -0.17
N LEU A 129 10.85 -2.93 -0.96
CA LEU A 129 11.06 -2.70 -2.39
C LEU A 129 11.09 -1.20 -2.67
N SER A 130 12.27 -0.63 -2.88
CA SER A 130 12.38 0.76 -3.32
C SER A 130 11.85 0.89 -4.75
N THR A 131 10.85 1.73 -4.93
CA THR A 131 10.12 1.90 -6.19
C THR A 131 9.88 3.40 -6.46
N PRO A 132 10.96 4.20 -6.62
CA PRO A 132 10.83 5.63 -6.79
C PRO A 132 9.98 5.96 -8.03
N HIS A 133 8.98 6.81 -7.83
CA HIS A 133 7.96 7.20 -8.80
C HIS A 133 6.98 6.07 -9.19
N LEU A 134 6.91 4.98 -8.44
CA LEU A 134 5.99 3.86 -8.67
C LEU A 134 5.44 3.33 -7.31
N PRO A 135 4.18 3.61 -6.94
CA PRO A 135 3.12 4.10 -7.80
C PRO A 135 3.12 5.61 -8.02
N HIS A 136 3.85 6.39 -7.23
CA HIS A 136 4.28 7.77 -7.52
C HIS A 136 5.13 8.27 -6.34
N GLY A 137 5.61 9.51 -6.41
CA GLY A 137 6.52 10.06 -5.40
C GLY A 137 7.94 9.49 -5.49
N TRP A 138 8.97 10.32 -5.37
CA TRP A 138 10.37 9.85 -5.39
C TRP A 138 10.78 9.01 -4.17
N ASP A 139 9.96 9.02 -3.12
CA ASP A 139 10.08 8.25 -1.90
C ASP A 139 9.32 6.91 -1.96
N GLY A 140 8.62 6.68 -3.08
CA GLY A 140 7.81 5.49 -3.34
C GLY A 140 8.52 4.18 -3.01
N SER A 141 7.78 3.31 -2.35
CA SER A 141 8.20 1.98 -1.94
C SER A 141 7.02 1.03 -1.87
N LEU A 142 7.27 -0.26 -2.05
CA LEU A 142 6.29 -1.32 -1.81
C LEU A 142 6.85 -2.28 -0.76
N LEU A 143 5.96 -3.07 -0.17
CA LEU A 143 6.35 -4.12 0.77
C LEU A 143 5.86 -5.46 0.25
N PHE A 144 6.71 -6.48 0.29
CA PHE A 144 6.35 -7.82 -0.12
C PHE A 144 6.50 -8.80 1.04
N ASP A 145 5.42 -9.43 1.44
CA ASP A 145 5.46 -10.54 2.39
C ASP A 145 5.92 -11.82 1.68
N GLU A 146 7.13 -12.28 1.98
CA GLU A 146 7.71 -13.49 1.40
C GLU A 146 6.98 -14.76 1.89
N THR A 147 6.36 -14.72 3.08
CA THR A 147 5.69 -15.86 3.71
C THR A 147 4.37 -16.18 2.99
N GLU A 148 3.48 -15.19 2.88
CA GLU A 148 2.16 -15.37 2.24
C GLU A 148 2.17 -15.05 0.73
N ARG A 149 3.26 -14.48 0.21
CA ARG A 149 3.39 -13.92 -1.15
C ARG A 149 2.38 -12.81 -1.44
N THR A 150 2.19 -11.93 -0.46
CA THR A 150 1.33 -10.74 -0.56
C THR A 150 2.17 -9.52 -0.91
N LEU A 151 1.86 -8.87 -2.04
CA LEU A 151 2.42 -7.56 -2.37
C LEU A 151 1.48 -6.47 -1.87
N PHE A 152 1.94 -5.64 -0.94
CA PHE A 152 1.28 -4.38 -0.59
C PHE A 152 1.58 -3.39 -1.71
N ALA A 153 0.59 -3.22 -2.59
CA ALA A 153 0.74 -2.65 -3.93
C ALA A 153 0.42 -1.15 -3.98
N SER A 154 0.00 -0.54 -2.87
CA SER A 154 -0.36 0.88 -2.78
C SER A 154 -1.32 1.26 -3.93
N ASP A 155 -1.09 2.37 -4.64
CA ASP A 155 -1.95 2.88 -5.70
C ASP A 155 -1.84 2.12 -7.02
N LEU A 156 -0.98 1.10 -7.12
CA LEU A 156 -1.05 0.19 -8.25
C LEU A 156 -2.42 -0.49 -8.25
N PHE A 157 -3.01 -0.60 -9.44
CA PHE A 157 -4.36 -1.16 -9.64
C PHE A 157 -5.51 -0.32 -9.07
N LEU A 158 -5.30 0.97 -8.79
CA LEU A 158 -6.38 1.90 -8.40
C LEU A 158 -7.59 1.76 -9.33
N HIS A 159 -8.77 1.51 -8.77
CA HIS A 159 -10.02 1.43 -9.53
C HIS A 159 -11.24 1.95 -8.75
N GLN A 160 -12.30 2.29 -9.47
CA GLN A 160 -13.55 2.82 -8.89
C GLN A 160 -14.41 1.74 -8.23
N GLY A 161 -15.29 2.20 -7.35
CA GLY A 161 -16.37 1.42 -6.75
C GLY A 161 -16.03 0.85 -5.37
N GLU A 162 -17.04 0.18 -4.82
CA GLU A 162 -16.99 -0.58 -3.58
C GLU A 162 -17.10 -2.08 -3.91
N GLY A 163 -16.11 -2.58 -4.66
CA GLY A 163 -16.02 -3.98 -5.04
C GLY A 163 -15.84 -4.92 -3.84
N PRO A 164 -15.85 -6.25 -4.05
CA PRO A 164 -15.67 -7.20 -2.97
C PRO A 164 -14.31 -7.05 -2.26
N ALA A 165 -14.16 -7.72 -1.12
CA ALA A 165 -12.91 -7.76 -0.36
C ALA A 165 -11.71 -8.21 -1.23
N VAL A 166 -11.94 -9.24 -2.04
CA VAL A 166 -10.96 -9.87 -2.92
C VAL A 166 -11.63 -10.20 -4.25
N VAL A 167 -10.96 -9.89 -5.36
CA VAL A 167 -11.31 -10.38 -6.70
C VAL A 167 -10.33 -11.46 -7.14
N GLU A 168 -10.83 -12.48 -7.83
CA GLU A 168 -10.01 -13.63 -8.30
C GLU A 168 -9.98 -13.76 -9.83
N THR A 169 -10.61 -12.82 -10.53
CA THR A 169 -10.80 -12.88 -11.99
C THR A 169 -10.03 -11.78 -12.70
N ASP A 170 -10.47 -10.53 -12.58
CA ASP A 170 -9.86 -9.38 -13.24
C ASP A 170 -9.75 -8.19 -12.29
N ILE A 171 -8.53 -7.73 -12.06
CA ILE A 171 -8.21 -6.47 -11.36
C ILE A 171 -7.65 -5.41 -12.32
N VAL A 172 -7.25 -5.81 -13.54
CA VAL A 172 -6.56 -4.93 -14.48
C VAL A 172 -7.55 -4.16 -15.35
N GLY A 173 -8.68 -4.76 -15.74
CA GLY A 173 -9.74 -4.09 -16.50
C GLY A 173 -10.22 -2.80 -15.82
N PRO A 174 -10.70 -2.85 -14.57
CA PRO A 174 -11.10 -1.66 -13.82
C PRO A 174 -9.97 -0.64 -13.63
N ALA A 175 -8.73 -1.10 -13.44
CA ALA A 175 -7.57 -0.21 -13.33
C ALA A 175 -7.26 0.50 -14.66
N ARG A 176 -7.41 -0.18 -15.80
CA ARG A 176 -7.28 0.42 -17.14
C ARG A 176 -8.32 1.51 -17.37
N GLU A 177 -9.57 1.27 -16.97
CA GLU A 177 -10.64 2.27 -17.04
C GLU A 177 -10.30 3.50 -16.19
N MET A 178 -9.77 3.28 -14.99
CA MET A 178 -9.33 4.36 -14.12
C MET A 178 -8.19 5.18 -14.75
N ILE A 179 -7.13 4.53 -15.26
CA ILE A 179 -6.02 5.19 -15.98
C ILE A 179 -6.56 6.04 -17.15
N ALA A 180 -7.49 5.51 -17.95
CA ALA A 180 -8.09 6.24 -19.05
C ALA A 180 -8.93 7.45 -18.58
N SER A 181 -9.68 7.28 -17.49
CA SER A 181 -10.56 8.33 -16.95
C SER A 181 -9.78 9.50 -16.33
N THR A 182 -8.61 9.24 -15.76
CA THR A 182 -7.77 10.27 -15.10
C THR A 182 -6.81 10.97 -16.07
N PHE A 183 -6.68 10.48 -17.30
CA PHE A 183 -5.71 10.98 -18.28
C PHE A 183 -5.84 12.47 -18.61
N SER A 184 -7.05 13.04 -18.53
CA SER A 184 -7.28 14.49 -18.73
C SER A 184 -7.41 15.29 -17.43
N SER A 185 -7.15 14.66 -16.28
CA SER A 185 -7.25 15.28 -14.96
C SER A 185 -5.89 15.76 -14.46
N PRO A 186 -5.84 16.61 -13.41
CA PRO A 186 -4.58 16.97 -12.75
C PRO A 186 -3.80 15.78 -12.15
N PHE A 187 -4.43 14.60 -12.04
CA PHE A 187 -3.81 13.37 -11.56
C PHE A 187 -3.19 12.52 -12.68
N ALA A 188 -3.27 12.98 -13.93
CA ALA A 188 -2.59 12.33 -15.04
C ALA A 188 -1.06 12.34 -14.84
N HIS A 189 -0.39 11.35 -15.43
CA HIS A 189 1.07 11.25 -15.43
C HIS A 189 1.72 11.16 -14.03
N SER A 190 0.97 10.73 -13.01
CA SER A 190 1.51 10.46 -11.66
C SER A 190 2.66 9.44 -11.68
N ILE A 191 2.57 8.45 -12.59
CA ILE A 191 3.63 7.49 -12.90
C ILE A 191 4.33 7.91 -14.20
N PRO A 192 5.53 8.53 -14.14
CA PRO A 192 6.31 8.77 -15.34
C PRO A 192 6.78 7.44 -15.93
N TRP A 193 6.45 7.19 -17.19
CA TRP A 193 6.90 5.98 -17.87
C TRP A 193 8.33 6.13 -18.40
N THR A 194 9.24 5.30 -17.88
CA THR A 194 10.64 5.25 -18.29
C THR A 194 11.14 3.81 -18.31
N SER A 195 12.36 3.60 -18.81
CA SER A 195 13.03 2.28 -18.70
C SER A 195 13.22 1.83 -17.24
N ARG A 196 13.23 2.74 -16.27
CA ARG A 196 13.26 2.41 -14.85
C ARG A 196 11.91 1.84 -14.38
N THR A 197 10.80 2.40 -14.85
CA THR A 197 9.44 1.93 -14.55
C THR A 197 9.26 0.50 -15.04
N ASP A 198 9.65 0.21 -16.28
CA ASP A 198 9.63 -1.14 -16.86
C ASP A 198 10.52 -2.12 -16.07
N ALA A 199 11.73 -1.70 -15.66
CA ALA A 199 12.61 -2.53 -14.84
C ALA A 199 12.03 -2.84 -13.44
N MET A 200 11.36 -1.87 -12.82
CA MET A 200 10.68 -2.07 -11.53
C MET A 200 9.54 -3.07 -11.66
N PHE A 201 8.67 -2.92 -12.66
CA PHE A 201 7.60 -3.90 -12.92
C PHE A 201 8.15 -5.32 -13.15
N LYS A 202 9.22 -5.47 -13.95
CA LYS A 202 9.88 -6.78 -14.14
C LYS A 202 10.35 -7.39 -12.82
N ARG A 203 10.93 -6.59 -11.92
CA ARG A 203 11.32 -7.05 -10.58
C ARG A 203 10.10 -7.49 -9.77
N LEU A 204 9.00 -6.72 -9.78
CA LEU A 204 7.77 -7.09 -9.07
C LEU A 204 7.17 -8.40 -9.60
N MET A 205 7.19 -8.63 -10.91
CA MET A 205 6.72 -9.89 -11.51
C MET A 205 7.55 -11.10 -11.05
N LEU A 206 8.87 -10.94 -10.87
CA LEU A 206 9.75 -12.02 -10.40
C LEU A 206 9.45 -12.46 -8.95
N LEU A 207 8.77 -11.63 -8.16
CA LEU A 207 8.32 -12.00 -6.82
C LEU A 207 7.17 -13.02 -6.87
N GLN A 208 6.48 -13.16 -8.00
CA GLN A 208 5.33 -14.06 -8.15
C GLN A 208 4.32 -13.94 -6.99
N PRO A 209 3.77 -12.73 -6.74
CA PRO A 209 2.76 -12.56 -5.70
C PRO A 209 1.51 -13.36 -6.06
N ASN A 210 0.90 -14.00 -5.06
CA ASN A 210 -0.41 -14.63 -5.21
C ASN A 210 -1.55 -13.74 -4.73
N THR A 211 -1.22 -12.68 -3.96
CA THR A 211 -2.15 -11.72 -3.40
C THR A 211 -1.62 -10.31 -3.63
N LEU A 212 -2.47 -9.40 -4.09
CA LEU A 212 -2.17 -7.98 -4.24
C LEU A 212 -3.06 -7.21 -3.27
N ALA A 213 -2.45 -6.62 -2.24
CA ALA A 213 -3.09 -5.77 -1.25
C ALA A 213 -3.05 -4.31 -1.74
N VAL A 214 -4.13 -3.87 -2.39
CA VAL A 214 -4.22 -2.57 -3.10
C VAL A 214 -4.79 -1.48 -2.21
N MET A 215 -4.25 -0.26 -2.24
CA MET A 215 -4.70 0.88 -1.43
C MET A 215 -6.12 1.33 -1.80
N HIS A 216 -6.44 1.32 -3.09
CA HIS A 216 -7.71 1.81 -3.62
C HIS A 216 -8.45 0.77 -4.48
N GLY A 217 -9.54 0.24 -3.93
CA GLY A 217 -10.35 -0.80 -4.56
C GLY A 217 -10.23 -2.17 -3.88
N SER A 218 -10.50 -3.22 -4.64
CA SER A 218 -10.44 -4.62 -4.18
C SER A 218 -9.00 -5.12 -4.10
N ALA A 219 -8.69 -6.00 -3.14
CA ALA A 219 -7.50 -6.83 -3.22
C ALA A 219 -7.66 -7.86 -4.35
N PHE A 220 -6.57 -8.43 -4.84
CA PHE A 220 -6.61 -9.52 -5.84
C PHE A 220 -5.95 -10.78 -5.30
N ARG A 221 -6.49 -11.94 -5.66
CA ARG A 221 -5.87 -13.25 -5.42
C ARG A 221 -5.83 -14.06 -6.71
N GLY A 222 -4.66 -14.54 -7.10
CA GLY A 222 -4.46 -15.27 -8.36
C GLY A 222 -3.03 -15.14 -8.88
N ASP A 223 -2.87 -15.09 -10.20
CA ASP A 223 -1.57 -14.83 -10.84
C ASP A 223 -1.21 -13.34 -10.76
N GLY A 224 -0.61 -12.92 -9.65
CA GLY A 224 -0.23 -11.52 -9.45
C GLY A 224 0.90 -11.07 -10.37
N ALA A 225 1.76 -11.98 -10.83
CA ALA A 225 2.79 -11.64 -11.83
C ALA A 225 2.15 -11.33 -13.19
N GLY A 226 1.17 -12.12 -13.61
CA GLY A 226 0.35 -11.85 -14.80
C GLY A 226 -0.37 -10.51 -14.70
N ALA A 227 -1.03 -10.24 -13.57
CA ALA A 227 -1.72 -8.96 -13.34
C ALA A 227 -0.76 -7.75 -13.40
N LEU A 228 0.44 -7.86 -12.81
CA LEU A 228 1.48 -6.82 -12.88
C LEU A 228 1.97 -6.60 -14.31
N SER A 229 2.15 -7.66 -15.09
CA SER A 229 2.50 -7.58 -16.51
C SER A 229 1.44 -6.83 -17.32
N ASP A 230 0.17 -7.13 -17.07
CA ASP A 230 -0.95 -6.52 -17.79
C ASP A 230 -1.20 -5.06 -17.40
N LEU A 231 -0.96 -4.69 -16.13
CA LEU A 231 -0.97 -3.30 -15.66
C LEU A 231 0.23 -2.52 -16.24
N CYS A 232 1.42 -3.11 -16.26
CA CYS A 232 2.62 -2.56 -16.90
C CYS A 232 2.34 -2.22 -18.38
N GLY A 233 1.70 -3.13 -19.11
CA GLY A 233 1.27 -2.88 -20.50
C GLY A 233 0.27 -1.72 -20.63
N ALA A 234 -0.69 -1.62 -19.71
CA ALA A 234 -1.68 -0.54 -19.70
C ALA A 234 -1.04 0.84 -19.47
N LEU A 235 -0.17 0.97 -18.47
CA LEU A 235 0.53 2.21 -18.15
C LEU A 235 1.48 2.62 -19.28
N CYS A 236 2.20 1.66 -19.87
CA CYS A 236 3.03 1.89 -21.05
C CYS A 236 2.22 2.48 -22.21
N ALA A 237 1.07 1.87 -22.53
CA ALA A 237 0.19 2.34 -23.60
C ALA A 237 -0.35 3.74 -23.33
N ALA A 238 -0.80 4.02 -22.11
CA ALA A 238 -1.32 5.34 -21.71
C ALA A 238 -0.24 6.43 -21.72
N SER A 239 1.04 6.07 -21.52
CA SER A 239 2.14 7.04 -21.60
C SER A 239 2.52 7.46 -23.01
N ALA A 240 2.07 6.72 -24.03
CA ALA A 240 2.36 6.96 -25.44
C ALA A 240 1.27 7.76 -26.17
N SER A 241 0.11 7.96 -25.54
CA SER A 241 -1.01 8.81 -26.00
C SER A 241 -0.82 10.27 -25.60
#